data_AF-A0A3M2BL51-F1
#
_entry.id   AF-A0A3M2BL51-F1
#
_cell.length_a   1.000
_cell.length_b   1.000
_cell.length_c   1.000
_cell.angle_alpha   90.00
_cell.angle_beta   90.00
_cell.angle_gamma   90.00
#
_symmetry.space_group_name_H-M   'P 1'
#
loop_
_entity.id
_entity.type
_entity.pdbx_description
1 polymer ?
#
loop_
_entity_poly.entity_id
_entity_poly.type
_entity_poly.pdbx_seq_one_letter_code
_entity_poly.pdbx_strand_id
1 'polypeptide(L)'
;MDEVKPWQLAVVIIGLLGGLGLLAWNLFGGEKIDTPDELVLMDVITGDRFIADVSGRKGVILPAKNPDTQQYTLLPIAKGEDGTWRVHHLDQIVSLKPEELKAIEDLQTGVARPSEAPPRRLKN
;
A
#
# COMPACT_ATOMS: atom_id res chain seq x y z
N MET A 1 -16.39 -57.69 9.27
CA MET A 1 -15.90 -56.34 9.61
C MET A 1 -14.40 -56.42 9.47
N ASP A 2 -13.87 -55.84 8.39
CA ASP A 2 -12.46 -55.98 8.05
C ASP A 2 -11.57 -55.33 9.12
N GLU A 3 -10.63 -56.12 9.62
CA GLU A 3 -9.71 -55.74 10.68
C GLU A 3 -8.70 -54.72 10.14
N VAL A 4 -8.81 -53.47 10.58
CA VAL A 4 -7.91 -52.39 10.15
C VAL A 4 -6.50 -52.72 10.60
N LYS A 5 -5.57 -52.82 9.66
CA LYS A 5 -4.19 -53.20 9.97
C LYS A 5 -3.50 -52.03 10.69
N PRO A 6 -2.70 -52.28 11.76
CA PRO A 6 -2.05 -51.23 12.54
C PRO A 6 -1.24 -50.21 11.73
N TRP A 7 -0.64 -50.63 10.62
CA TRP A 7 0.12 -49.73 9.73
C TRP A 7 -0.78 -48.74 8.99
N GLN A 8 -2.02 -49.10 8.66
CA GLN A 8 -2.98 -48.21 8.01
C GLN A 8 -3.36 -47.07 8.95
N LEU A 9 -3.54 -47.38 10.24
CA LEU A 9 -3.78 -46.39 11.28
C LEU A 9 -2.59 -45.43 11.42
N ALA A 10 -1.35 -45.95 11.39
CA ALA A 10 -0.15 -45.13 11.46
C ALA A 10 -0.05 -44.13 10.29
N VAL A 11 -0.35 -44.57 9.06
CA VAL A 11 -0.33 -43.69 7.87
C VAL A 11 -1.39 -42.59 7.96
N VAL A 12 -2.59 -42.91 8.44
CA VAL A 12 -3.66 -41.92 8.64
C VAL A 12 -3.26 -40.87 9.67
N ILE A 13 -2.63 -41.28 10.77
CA ILE A 13 -2.17 -40.37 11.82
C ILE A 13 -1.07 -39.45 11.28
N ILE A 14 -0.09 -39.98 10.55
CA ILE A 14 0.99 -39.18 9.95
C ILE A 14 0.43 -38.19 8.93
N GLY A 15 -0.51 -38.61 8.09
CA GLY A 15 -1.18 -37.73 7.14
C GLY A 15 -1.95 -36.60 7.81
N LEU A 16 -2.69 -36.90 8.89
CA LEU A 16 -3.40 -35.90 9.68
C LEU A 16 -2.46 -34.91 10.36
N LEU A 17 -1.41 -35.39 11.03
CA LEU A 17 -0.44 -34.54 11.70
C LEU A 17 0.33 -33.66 10.70
N GLY A 18 0.73 -34.23 9.56
CA GLY A 18 1.38 -33.48 8.49
C GLY A 18 0.46 -32.42 7.88
N GLY A 19 -0.80 -32.78 7.60
CA GLY A 19 -1.79 -31.84 7.08
C GLY A 19 -2.12 -30.71 8.05
N LEU A 20 -2.32 -31.03 9.33
CA LEU A 20 -2.56 -30.04 10.38
C LEU A 20 -1.34 -29.14 10.60
N GLY A 21 -0.13 -29.70 10.53
CA GLY A 21 1.12 -28.94 10.61
C GLY A 21 1.26 -27.94 9.45
N LEU A 22 0.98 -28.37 8.22
CA LEU A 22 0.99 -27.50 7.04
C LEU A 22 -0.07 -26.39 7.12
N LEU A 23 -1.28 -26.71 7.59
CA LEU A 23 -2.34 -25.73 7.80
C LEU A 23 -1.94 -24.69 8.85
N ALA A 24 -1.42 -25.12 10.00
CA ALA A 24 -0.95 -24.22 11.04
C ALA A 24 0.18 -23.31 10.53
N TRP A 25 1.13 -23.87 9.77
CA TRP A 25 2.22 -23.10 9.19
C TRP A 25 1.73 -22.04 8.19
N ASN A 26 0.75 -22.37 7.36
CA ASN A 26 0.19 -21.40 6.40
C ASN A 26 -0.65 -20.31 7.08
N LEU A 27 -1.40 -20.65 8.13
CA LEU A 27 -2.27 -19.69 8.81
C LEU A 27 -1.52 -18.77 9.77
N PHE A 28 -0.47 -19.26 10.42
CA PHE A 28 0.24 -18.53 11.47
C PHE A 28 1.68 -18.14 11.11
N GLY A 29 2.27 -18.76 10.09
CA GLY A 29 3.62 -18.47 9.61
C GLY A 29 3.70 -17.35 8.59
N GLY A 30 2.57 -16.76 8.20
CA GLY A 30 2.55 -15.57 7.35
C GLY A 30 3.19 -14.39 8.08
N GLU A 31 4.26 -13.85 7.52
CA GLU A 31 4.86 -12.60 7.95
C GLU A 31 3.78 -11.51 7.91
N LYS A 32 3.49 -10.88 9.05
CA LYS A 32 2.53 -9.77 9.08
C LYS A 32 3.11 -8.66 8.21
N ILE A 33 2.43 -8.37 7.10
CA ILE A 33 2.72 -7.17 6.31
C ILE A 33 2.41 -5.99 7.23
N ASP A 34 3.46 -5.35 7.72
CA ASP A 34 3.35 -4.16 8.55
C ASP A 34 2.77 -3.05 7.66
N THR A 35 1.46 -2.87 7.76
CA THR A 35 0.75 -1.90 6.94
C THR A 35 0.90 -0.56 7.63
N PRO A 36 1.46 0.47 6.98
CA PRO A 36 1.67 1.75 7.63
C PRO A 36 0.33 2.36 8.07
N ASP A 37 0.28 2.91 9.28
CA ASP A 37 -0.91 3.58 9.83
C ASP A 37 -1.16 4.96 9.19
N GLU A 38 -0.14 5.54 8.58
CA GLU A 38 -0.19 6.85 7.92
C GLU A 38 0.37 6.74 6.50
N LEU A 39 -0.33 7.35 5.53
CA LEU A 39 0.08 7.44 4.14
C LEU A 39 0.40 8.89 3.79
N VAL A 40 1.61 9.14 3.27
CA VAL A 40 2.00 10.46 2.78
C VAL A 40 1.53 10.61 1.34
N LEU A 41 0.71 11.62 1.11
CA LEU A 41 0.21 12.05 -0.19
C LEU A 41 0.88 13.35 -0.59
N MET A 42 0.94 13.62 -1.88
CA MET A 42 1.41 14.88 -2.44
C MET A 42 0.46 15.37 -3.51
N ASP A 43 0.18 16.67 -3.49
CA ASP A 43 -0.48 17.34 -4.61
C ASP A 43 0.49 17.44 -5.79
N VAL A 44 0.17 16.78 -6.90
CA VAL A 44 1.03 16.75 -8.09
C VAL A 44 1.16 18.11 -8.79
N ILE A 45 0.28 19.06 -8.48
CA ILE A 45 0.33 20.42 -9.04
C ILE A 45 1.29 21.30 -8.22
N THR A 46 1.16 21.27 -6.89
CA THR A 46 1.84 22.23 -6.01
C THR A 46 3.05 21.64 -5.29
N GLY A 47 3.11 20.32 -5.13
CA GLY A 47 4.12 19.61 -4.35
C GLY A 47 3.77 19.55 -2.86
N ASP A 48 2.64 20.10 -2.45
CA ASP A 48 2.23 20.11 -1.06
C ASP A 48 1.94 18.70 -0.53
N ARG A 49 2.45 18.43 0.67
CA ARG A 49 2.33 17.12 1.30
C ARG A 49 1.17 17.06 2.26
N PHE A 50 0.46 15.94 2.23
CA PHE A 50 -0.64 15.62 3.11
C PHE A 50 -0.44 14.26 3.77
N ILE A 51 -0.93 14.08 4.98
CA ILE A 51 -0.91 12.80 5.70
C ILE A 51 -2.35 12.31 5.83
N ALA A 52 -2.62 11.13 5.27
CA ALA A 52 -3.89 10.45 5.43
C ALA A 52 -3.74 9.31 6.46
N ASP A 53 -4.72 9.22 7.37
CA ASP A 53 -4.80 8.14 8.36
C ASP A 53 -5.46 6.91 7.72
N VAL A 54 -4.68 5.85 7.58
CA VAL A 54 -5.10 4.55 7.03
C VAL A 54 -5.11 3.44 8.10
N SER A 55 -4.97 3.82 9.38
CA SER A 55 -5.02 2.89 10.51
C SER A 55 -6.38 2.19 10.62
N GLY A 56 -6.38 0.99 11.20
CA GLY A 56 -7.62 0.34 11.64
C GLY A 56 -8.63 0.01 10.55
N ARG A 57 -8.17 -0.30 9.33
CA ARG A 57 -8.97 -0.58 8.10
C ARG A 57 -9.51 0.66 7.37
N LYS A 58 -9.03 1.86 7.69
CA LYS A 58 -9.36 3.05 6.91
C LYS A 58 -8.66 2.98 5.55
N GLY A 59 -9.43 3.19 4.48
CA GLY A 59 -8.90 3.28 3.12
C GLY A 59 -8.91 4.72 2.64
N VAL A 60 -7.97 5.07 1.77
CA VAL A 60 -7.96 6.33 1.03
C VAL A 60 -8.29 6.02 -0.42
N ILE A 61 -9.28 6.73 -0.98
CA ILE A 61 -9.59 6.65 -2.40
C ILE A 61 -8.56 7.50 -3.14
N LEU A 62 -7.88 6.89 -4.11
CA LEU A 62 -6.88 7.54 -4.95
C LEU A 62 -7.43 7.74 -6.37
N PRO A 63 -7.12 8.86 -7.04
CA PRO A 63 -6.46 10.04 -6.46
C PRO A 63 -7.35 10.69 -5.40
N ALA A 64 -6.76 11.21 -4.33
CA ALA A 64 -7.50 11.83 -3.24
C ALA A 64 -7.77 13.32 -3.53
N LYS A 65 -8.83 13.83 -2.90
CA LYS A 65 -9.27 15.22 -3.09
C LYS A 65 -8.40 16.18 -2.27
N ASN A 66 -7.80 17.16 -2.92
CA ASN A 66 -7.10 18.24 -2.27
C ASN A 66 -8.11 19.14 -1.52
N PRO A 67 -7.94 19.37 -0.21
CA PRO A 67 -8.88 20.16 0.58
C PRO A 67 -8.95 21.63 0.14
N ASP A 68 -7.86 22.18 -0.39
CA ASP A 68 -7.78 23.60 -0.76
C ASP A 68 -8.38 23.86 -2.14
N THR A 69 -8.07 22.99 -3.12
CA THR A 69 -8.48 23.17 -4.52
C THR A 69 -9.74 22.41 -4.89
N GLN A 70 -10.17 21.46 -4.04
CA GLN A 70 -11.29 20.54 -4.27
C GLN A 70 -11.09 19.62 -5.50
N GLN A 71 -9.88 19.54 -6.04
CA GLN A 71 -9.55 18.68 -7.19
C GLN A 71 -8.90 17.38 -6.72
N TYR A 72 -9.04 16.31 -7.52
CA TYR A 72 -8.43 15.01 -7.24
C TYR A 72 -6.98 14.96 -7.72
N THR A 73 -6.09 15.58 -6.97
CA THR A 73 -4.67 15.76 -7.33
C THR A 73 -3.70 15.15 -6.34
N LEU A 74 -4.20 14.56 -5.25
CA LEU A 74 -3.36 13.97 -4.23
C LEU A 74 -3.03 12.51 -4.57
N LEU A 75 -1.75 12.20 -4.71
CA LEU A 75 -1.25 10.84 -4.92
C LEU A 75 -0.23 10.43 -3.87
N PRO A 76 -0.06 9.13 -3.59
CA PRO A 76 0.91 8.64 -2.64
C PRO A 76 2.34 8.93 -3.11
N ILE A 77 3.16 9.41 -2.19
CA ILE A 77 4.60 9.57 -2.40
C ILE A 77 5.39 8.69 -1.44
N ALA A 78 6.44 8.08 -1.96
CA ALA A 78 7.41 7.35 -1.17
C ALA A 78 8.81 7.86 -1.47
N LYS A 79 9.68 7.82 -0.45
CA LYS A 79 11.10 8.09 -0.63
C LYS A 79 11.79 6.78 -0.97
N GLY A 80 12.42 6.70 -2.14
CA GLY A 80 13.23 5.54 -2.54
C GLY A 80 14.53 5.45 -1.74
N GLU A 81 15.21 4.31 -1.86
CA GLU A 81 16.52 4.06 -1.22
C GLU A 81 17.61 5.04 -1.70
N ASP A 82 17.46 5.55 -2.92
CA ASP A 82 18.29 6.59 -3.53
C ASP A 82 18.00 8.00 -2.98
N GLY A 83 17.02 8.12 -2.08
CA GLY A 83 16.62 9.36 -1.45
C GLY A 83 15.70 10.23 -2.33
N THR A 84 15.32 9.78 -3.52
CA THR A 84 14.41 10.51 -4.40
C THR A 84 12.95 10.23 -4.01
N TRP A 85 12.10 11.25 -4.13
CA TRP A 85 10.67 11.07 -3.93
C TRP A 85 10.03 10.61 -5.22
N ARG A 86 9.20 9.57 -5.14
CA ARG A 86 8.46 9.04 -6.28
C ARG A 86 6.97 9.06 -5.97
N VAL A 87 6.19 9.53 -6.93
CA VAL A 87 4.75 9.42 -6.95
C VAL A 87 4.39 8.08 -7.57
N HIS A 88 3.60 7.30 -6.83
CA HIS A 88 2.99 6.10 -7.38
C HIS A 88 1.65 6.45 -8.01
N HIS A 89 1.28 5.75 -9.07
CA HIS A 89 -0.02 5.88 -9.73
C HIS A 89 -0.29 7.20 -10.46
N LEU A 90 0.73 7.81 -11.09
CA LEU A 90 0.54 9.01 -11.94
C LEU A 90 -0.49 8.80 -13.06
N ASP A 91 -0.64 7.56 -13.54
CA ASP A 91 -1.64 7.14 -14.52
C ASP A 91 -3.09 7.39 -14.06
N GLN A 92 -3.34 7.51 -12.76
CA GLN A 92 -4.68 7.78 -12.21
C GLN A 92 -5.11 9.23 -12.40
N ILE A 93 -4.20 10.14 -12.72
CA ILE A 93 -4.52 11.56 -12.98
C ILE A 93 -4.64 11.79 -14.48
N VAL A 94 -5.66 11.18 -15.07
CA VAL A 94 -6.00 11.32 -16.50
C VAL A 94 -6.62 12.67 -16.85
N SER A 95 -7.13 13.41 -15.87
CA SER A 95 -7.80 14.70 -16.09
C SER A 95 -6.84 15.88 -16.18
N LEU A 96 -5.61 15.75 -15.68
CA LEU A 96 -4.62 16.83 -15.73
C LEU A 96 -3.71 16.66 -16.94
N LYS A 97 -3.32 17.79 -17.52
CA LYS A 97 -2.31 17.82 -18.58
C LYS A 97 -0.92 17.67 -17.96
N PRO A 98 0.05 17.09 -18.70
CA PRO A 98 1.45 17.04 -18.27
C PRO A 98 2.02 18.40 -17.82
N GLU A 99 1.59 19.48 -18.47
CA GLU A 99 2.02 20.86 -18.17
C GLU A 99 1.52 21.39 -16.81
N GLU A 100 0.48 20.78 -16.25
CA GLU A 100 -0.12 21.17 -14.97
C GLU A 100 0.58 20.48 -13.78
N LEU A 101 1.36 19.43 -14.04
CA LEU A 101 2.04 18.59 -13.05
C LEU A 101 3.38 19.19 -12.62
N LYS A 102 3.36 20.42 -12.07
CA LYS A 102 4.59 21.18 -11.79
C LYS A 102 5.48 20.58 -10.70
N ALA A 103 4.92 19.71 -9.86
CA ALA A 103 5.68 19.05 -8.78
C ALA A 103 6.37 17.76 -9.24
N ILE A 104 6.13 17.32 -10.48
CA ILE A 104 6.74 16.12 -11.05
C ILE A 104 7.92 16.53 -11.93
N GLU A 105 9.11 16.05 -11.59
CA GLU A 105 10.33 16.32 -12.36
C GLU A 105 10.45 15.39 -13.57
N ASP A 106 10.00 14.13 -13.42
CA ASP A 106 9.99 13.14 -14.49
C ASP A 106 8.69 12.33 -14.46
N LEU A 107 7.90 12.51 -15.52
CA LEU A 107 6.60 11.85 -15.70
C LEU A 107 6.71 10.36 -16.04
N GLN A 108 7.85 9.90 -16.57
CA GLN A 108 8.04 8.48 -16.90
C GLN A 108 8.38 7.67 -15.65
N THR A 109 9.24 8.20 -14.80
CA THR A 109 9.71 7.51 -13.58
C THR A 109 8.91 7.88 -12.33
N GLY A 110 8.10 8.95 -12.42
CA GLY A 110 7.33 9.50 -11.32
C GLY A 110 8.16 10.23 -10.27
N VAL A 111 9.39 10.63 -10.61
CA VAL A 111 10.23 11.42 -9.70
C VAL A 111 9.58 12.77 -9.47
N ALA A 112 9.40 13.10 -8.21
CA ALA A 112 8.70 14.29 -7.76
C ALA A 112 9.54 15.09 -6.78
N ARG A 113 9.23 16.39 -6.70
CA ARG A 113 9.83 17.32 -5.75
C ARG A 113 8.77 17.85 -4.80
N PRO A 114 8.66 17.28 -3.59
CA PRO A 114 7.73 17.79 -2.60
C PRO A 114 8.13 19.19 -2.13
N SER A 115 7.15 19.99 -1.72
CA SER A 115 7.41 21.29 -1.11
C SER A 115 8.11 21.12 0.24
N GLU A 116 8.94 22.10 0.61
CA GLU A 116 9.62 22.10 1.92
C GLU A 116 8.64 22.36 3.08
N ALA A 117 7.41 22.77 2.78
CA ALA A 117 6.37 22.97 3.76
C ALA A 117 6.08 21.67 4.55
N PRO A 118 5.78 21.78 5.85
CA PRO A 118 5.45 20.62 6.66
C PRO A 118 4.16 19.95 6.16
N PRO A 119 4.07 18.61 6.23
CA PRO A 119 2.89 17.90 5.75
C PRO A 119 1.66 18.24 6.59
N ARG A 120 0.50 18.40 5.94
CA ARG A 120 -0.79 18.71 6.57
C ARG A 120 -1.63 17.46 6.75
N ARG A 121 -2.33 17.29 7.87
CA ARG A 121 -3.27 16.18 8.02
C ARG A 121 -4.47 16.35 7.09
N LEU A 122 -4.75 15.34 6.28
CA LEU A 122 -5.96 15.27 5.48
C LEU A 122 -7.13 15.03 6.43
N LYS A 123 -8.05 15.99 6.50
CA LYS A 123 -9.30 15.83 7.25
C LYS A 123 -10.32 15.17 6.31
N ASN A 124 -10.54 13.88 6.51
CA ASN A 124 -11.64 13.14 5.86
C ASN A 124 -13.00 13.59 6.38
#